data_AF-G6EES5-F1
#
_entry.id   AF-G6EES5-F1
#
_cell.length_a   1.000
_cell.length_b   1.000
_cell.length_c   1.000
_cell.angle_alpha   90.00
_cell.angle_beta   90.00
_cell.angle_gamma   90.00
#
_symmetry.space_group_name_H-M   'P 1'
#
loop_
_entity.id
_entity.type
_entity.pdbx_description
1 polymer ?
#
loop_
_entity_poly.entity_id
_entity_poly.type
_entity_poly.pdbx_seq_one_letter_code
_entity_poly.pdbx_strand_id
1 'polypeptide(L)' 'MAMCNVASIDRVETTAGKNHAVTLLSFRFADPNLAPAEPGGVFKLRNGKCCEIKTCDYDPSVFHAASRAKAAASAA' A
#
# COMPACT_ATOMS: atom_id res chain seq x y z
N MET A 1 -16.76 2.04 3.85
CA MET A 1 -15.36 1.97 3.40
C MET A 1 -15.11 3.18 2.49
N ALA A 2 -13.99 3.89 2.66
CA ALA A 2 -13.60 5.01 1.80
C ALA A 2 -12.48 4.58 0.84
N MET A 3 -12.28 5.32 -0.26
CA MET A 3 -11.30 4.98 -1.31
C MET A 3 -10.32 6.15 -1.47
N CYS A 4 -9.05 5.85 -1.76
CA CYS A 4 -8.04 6.84 -2.15
C CYS A 4 -7.49 6.50 -3.55
N ASN A 5 -6.81 7.46 -4.19
CA ASN A 5 -6.13 7.25 -5.46
C ASN A 5 -4.62 7.14 -5.21
N VAL A 6 -4.03 6.01 -5.61
CA VAL A 6 -2.58 5.76 -5.56
C VAL A 6 -2.03 5.97 -6.97
N ALA A 7 -1.04 6.85 -7.10
CA ALA A 7 -0.39 7.15 -8.38
C ALA A 7 0.70 6.14 -8.72
N SER A 8 1.44 5.67 -7.72
CA SER A 8 2.45 4.62 -7.90
C SER A 8 2.62 3.79 -6.65
N ILE A 9 3.09 2.57 -6.85
CA ILE A 9 3.55 1.67 -5.81
C ILE A 9 4.98 1.27 -6.19
N ASP A 10 5.92 1.66 -5.35
CA ASP A 10 7.33 1.37 -5.54
C ASP A 10 7.74 0.25 -4.58
N ARG A 11 8.49 -0.72 -5.09
CA ARG A 11 9.10 -1.76 -4.28
C ARG A 11 10.41 -1.24 -3.71
N VAL A 12 10.48 -1.06 -2.40
CA VAL A 12 11.69 -0.60 -1.71
C VAL A 12 12.68 -1.76 -1.55
N GLU A 13 12.23 -2.86 -0.96
CA GLU A 13 13.07 -4.04 -0.72
C GLU A 13 12.21 -5.30 -0.63
N THR A 14 12.76 -6.45 -1.02
CA THR A 14 12.12 -7.76 -0.82
C THR A 14 13.10 -8.77 -0.26
N THR A 15 12.71 -9.43 0.83
CA THR A 15 13.30 -10.70 1.26
C THR A 15 12.35 -11.83 0.88
N ALA A 16 12.86 -12.86 0.19
CA ALA A 16 12.06 -14.02 -0.24
C ALA A 16 12.61 -15.32 0.32
N GLY A 17 11.71 -16.21 0.73
CA GLY A 17 11.98 -17.60 1.08
C GLY A 17 11.20 -18.55 0.18
N LYS A 18 11.25 -19.85 0.49
CA LYS A 18 10.67 -20.91 -0.37
C LYS A 18 9.20 -20.67 -0.76
N ASN A 19 8.36 -20.28 0.19
CA ASN A 19 6.91 -20.12 0.01
C ASN A 19 6.39 -18.80 0.60
N HIS A 20 7.27 -17.80 0.78
CA HIS A 20 6.89 -16.50 1.31
C HIS A 20 7.78 -15.39 0.76
N ALA A 21 7.27 -14.16 0.73
CA ALA A 21 8.06 -12.97 0.51
C ALA A 21 7.62 -11.89 1.51
N VAL A 22 8.56 -11.11 2.01
CA VAL A 22 8.32 -9.89 2.78
C VAL A 22 8.84 -8.73 1.96
N THR A 23 8.00 -7.75 1.67
CA THR A 23 8.33 -6.62 0.81
C THR A 23 7.99 -5.31 1.50
N LEU A 24 8.94 -4.38 1.54
CA LEU A 24 8.69 -2.99 1.91
C LEU A 24 8.23 -2.23 0.67
N LEU A 25 7.15 -1.46 0.79
CA LEU A 25 6.52 -0.76 -0.32
C LEU A 25 6.37 0.72 0.01
N SER A 26 6.54 1.59 -0.99
CA SER A 26 6.21 3.00 -0.89
C SER A 26 5.05 3.33 -1.82
N PHE A 27 3.97 3.86 -1.27
CA PHE A 27 2.76 4.23 -1.99
C PHE A 27 2.72 5.76 -2.12
N ARG A 28 2.78 6.25 -3.36
CA ARG A 28 2.59 7.68 -3.65
C ARG A 28 1.15 7.92 -4.07
N PHE A 29 0.48 8.88 -3.45
CA PHE A 29 -0.91 9.23 -3.76
C PHE A 29 -1.00 10.15 -4.97
N ALA A 30 -2.19 10.23 -5.57
CA ALA A 30 -2.45 11.12 -6.70
C ALA A 30 -2.30 12.61 -6.36
N ASP A 31 -2.57 13.00 -5.11
CA ASP A 31 -2.20 14.32 -4.60
C ASP A 31 -0.74 14.29 -4.15
N PRO A 32 0.17 15.01 -4.84
CA PRO A 32 1.60 14.99 -4.54
C PRO A 32 1.94 15.67 -3.19
N ASN A 33 1.00 16.38 -2.56
CA ASN A 33 1.22 17.03 -1.27
C ASN A 33 0.96 16.09 -0.09
N LEU A 34 0.40 14.90 -0.33
CA LEU A 34 0.20 13.90 0.71
C LEU A 34 1.48 13.12 0.95
N ALA A 35 1.78 12.86 2.22
CA ALA A 35 2.87 11.96 2.58
C ALA A 35 2.67 10.57 1.97
N PRO A 36 3.73 9.90 1.51
CA PRO A 36 3.63 8.51 1.06
C PRO A 36 3.26 7.58 2.22
N ALA A 37 2.63 6.46 1.90
CA ALA A 37 2.46 5.37 2.86
C ALA A 37 3.55 4.32 2.66
N GLU A 38 4.15 3.84 3.74
CA GLU A 38 5.29 2.92 3.72
C GLU A 38 4.95 1.55 4.33
N PRO A 39 3.93 0.80 3.84
CA PRO A 39 3.57 -0.47 4.45
C PRO A 39 4.55 -1.60 4.11
N GLY A 40 4.71 -2.52 5.04
CA GLY A 40 5.26 -3.85 4.78
C GLY A 40 4.19 -4.82 4.29
N GLY A 41 4.53 -5.67 3.31
CA GLY A 41 3.66 -6.73 2.81
C GLY A 41 4.29 -8.10 3.02
N VAL A 42 3.60 -8.98 3.74
CA VAL A 42 3.93 -10.41 3.86
C VAL A 42 3.03 -11.19 2.90
N PHE A 43 3.66 -11.83 1.92
CA PHE A 43 3.02 -12.62 0.88
C PHE A 43 3.29 -14.09 1.12
N LYS A 44 2.25 -14.91 1.24
CA LYS A 44 2.43 -16.37 1.21
C LYS A 44 2.19 -16.88 -0.20
N LEU A 45 3.07 -17.76 -0.65
CA LEU A 45 2.99 -18.39 -1.96
C LEU A 45 2.64 -19.88 -1.83
N ARG A 46 1.76 -20.35 -2.71
CA ARG A 46 1.42 -21.76 -2.87
C ARG A 46 1.29 -22.04 -4.37
N ASN A 47 1.99 -23.08 -4.84
CA ASN A 47 2.01 -23.47 -6.25
C ASN A 47 2.37 -22.31 -7.20
N GLY A 48 3.35 -21.48 -6.80
CA GLY A 48 3.80 -20.31 -7.56
C GLY A 48 2.85 -19.10 -7.55
N LYS A 49 1.73 -19.16 -6.82
CA LYS A 49 0.74 -18.07 -6.74
C LYS A 49 0.68 -17.48 -5.33
N CYS A 50 0.47 -16.17 -5.23
CA CYS A 50 0.20 -15.52 -3.95
C CYS A 50 -1.18 -15.95 -3.43
N CYS A 51 -1.24 -16.56 -2.25
CA CYS A 51 -2.49 -17.05 -1.65
C CYS A 51 -2.91 -16.28 -0.38
N GLU A 52 -2.02 -15.46 0.19
CA GLU A 52 -2.32 -14.57 1.31
C GLU A 52 -1.45 -13.32 1.19
N ILE A 53 -2.04 -12.16 1.42
CA ILE A 53 -1.33 -10.89 1.59
C ILE A 53 -1.70 -10.39 2.98
N LYS A 54 -0.70 -10.19 3.83
CA LYS A 54 -0.87 -9.56 5.14
C LYS A 54 -0.04 -8.29 5.17
N THR A 55 -0.67 -7.17 5.48
CA THR A 55 0.02 -5.90 5.67
C THR A 55 0.60 -5.84 7.08
N CYS A 56 1.85 -5.41 7.19
CA CYS A 56 2.59 -5.09 8.41
C CYS A 56 2.98 -3.60 8.34
N ASP A 57 3.27 -3.00 9.50
CA ASP A 57 3.70 -1.59 9.58
C ASP A 57 2.72 -0.60 8.89
N TYR A 58 1.43 -0.91 8.98
CA TYR A 58 0.36 -0.14 8.36
C TYR A 58 -0.04 1.05 9.25
N ASP A 59 0.20 2.27 8.76
CA ASP A 59 -0.40 3.49 9.35
C ASP A 59 -1.70 3.87 8.61
N PRO A 60 -2.89 3.67 9.23
CA PRO A 60 -4.16 4.05 8.63
C PRO A 60 -4.33 5.56 8.42
N SER A 61 -3.60 6.39 9.16
CA SER A 61 -3.79 7.85 9.15
C SER A 61 -3.53 8.45 7.77
N VAL A 62 -2.50 7.94 7.08
CA VAL A 62 -2.07 8.37 5.75
C VAL A 62 -3.14 8.02 4.70
N PHE A 63 -3.68 6.79 4.75
CA PHE A 63 -4.76 6.37 3.84
C PHE A 63 -6.07 7.10 4.10
N HIS A 64 -6.37 7.43 5.36
CA HIS A 64 -7.53 8.27 5.69
C HIS A 64 -7.37 9.70 5.15
N ALA A 65 -6.18 10.30 5.26
CA ALA A 65 -5.90 11.61 4.68
C ALA A 65 -6.10 11.61 3.16
N ALA A 66 -5.55 10.61 2.46
CA ALA A 66 -5.71 10.46 1.02
C ALA A 66 -7.17 10.22 0.59
N SER A 67 -7.93 9.45 1.39
CA SER A 67 -9.34 9.21 1.12
C SER A 67 -10.18 10.49 1.29
N ARG A 68 -9.89 11.32 2.31
CA ARG A 68 -10.54 12.62 2.51
C ARG A 68 -10.19 13.61 1.41
N ALA A 69 -8.92 13.68 1.00
CA ALA A 69 -8.49 14.55 -0.11
C ALA A 69 -9.23 14.20 -1.41
N LYS A 70 -9.35 12.90 -1.74
CA LYS A 70 -10.15 12.45 -2.88
C LYS A 70 -11.62 12.87 -2.76
N ALA A 71 -12.24 12.64 -1.61
CA ALA A 71 -13.64 12.98 -1.39
C ALA A 71 -13.90 14.49 -1.56
N ALA A 72 -13.00 15.33 -1.04
CA ALA A 72 -13.09 16.78 -1.20
C ALA A 72 -12.95 17.20 -2.67
N ALA A 73 -12.01 16.62 -3.41
CA ALA A 73 -11.81 16.91 -4.82
C ALA A 73 -12.99 16.49 -5.72
N SER A 74 -13.78 15.48 -5.34
CA SER A 74 -14.98 15.06 -6.08
C SER A 74 -16.25 15.82 -5.71
N ALA A 75 -16.21 16.65 -4.67
CA ALA A 75 -17.34 17.46 -4.22
C ALA A 75 -17.26 18.93 -4.71
N ALA A 76 -16.14 19.31 -5.32
CA ALA A 76 -15.91 20.60 -5.97
C ALA A 76 -16.26 20.53 -7.46
#